data_AF-A0A2G5F3G5-F1
#
_entry.id   AF-A0A2G5F3G5-F1
#
_cell.length_a   1.000
_cell.length_b   1.000
_cell.length_c   1.000
_cell.angle_alpha   90.00
_cell.angle_beta   90.00
_cell.angle_gamma   90.00
#
_symmetry.space_group_name_H-M   'P 1'
#
loop_
_entity.id
_entity.type
_entity.pdbx_description
1 polymer ?
#
loop_
_entity_poly.entity_id
_entity_poly.type
_entity_poly.pdbx_seq_one_letter_code
_entity_poly.pdbx_strand_id
1 'polypeptide(L)'
;MFRFRFCTEMIRTKVPKTALNRFISSFNQSRSLQTLSFATVEAEAVSGSQPAEVQNLVQGTWKGSSNLNTVVDPLNGEPFIKVAEVDETGVQPFVESLSKCSKSGLHNPFRSPERYLLYGDISTKAAHMLSQPEVSNFFTRLIQRVSPKSYQQAFAEVFVTQKFFENFCGDQVRFLARSFSVPGNHLGQQSHGFRWPYGPVVIVTPFNFPLEIPVLQLMGALYMGNKPLLKVDSKVSIVMDQMLRLLHQCGLPKDDVDFINSDGKTMNKLLLEAKPRMTLFTGSSRVAEKLAVDLKGRVKLEDAGFDWKILGPDVQEVDYIAWVCDQDAYACSGQKCSAQSIVFVHEVSILYFCIRSLFVVVEYLHFYLISANAFDKYRPLSPFVSGFVHYHGQELLHFIMRNYVFVMKNAKNYPFKGREARNIPLDCKTKDNTLLFPKTWSPQKLCS
;
A
#
# COMPACT_ATOMS: atom_id res chain seq x y z
N MET A 1 -53.36 -4.94 -38.96
CA MET A 1 -54.27 -3.81 -38.70
C MET A 1 -53.47 -2.69 -38.06
N PHE A 2 -53.47 -1.52 -38.71
CA PHE A 2 -52.96 -0.19 -38.31
C PHE A 2 -51.46 0.03 -38.01
N ARG A 3 -50.79 0.55 -39.05
CA ARG A 3 -49.64 1.47 -39.04
C ARG A 3 -50.11 2.87 -38.61
N PHE A 4 -49.26 3.64 -37.95
CA PHE A 4 -49.19 5.09 -38.19
C PHE A 4 -47.73 5.61 -38.10
N ARG A 5 -47.25 6.09 -39.25
CA ARG A 5 -46.16 7.07 -39.46
C ARG A 5 -46.72 8.47 -39.15
N PHE A 6 -45.93 9.35 -38.54
CA PHE A 6 -45.92 10.80 -38.78
C PHE A 6 -44.51 11.32 -38.37
N CYS A 7 -43.63 11.66 -39.30
CA CYS A 7 -43.50 12.87 -40.12
C CYS A 7 -42.55 13.90 -39.49
N THR A 8 -41.30 13.83 -39.95
CA THR A 8 -40.33 14.93 -40.02
C THR A 8 -40.86 16.05 -40.92
N GLU A 9 -40.91 17.30 -40.45
CA GLU A 9 -40.28 18.47 -41.10
C GLU A 9 -40.49 19.80 -40.36
N MET A 10 -39.41 20.60 -40.38
CA MET A 10 -39.32 22.06 -40.26
C MET A 10 -39.61 22.76 -38.90
N ILE A 11 -38.52 23.10 -38.18
CA ILE A 11 -38.16 24.51 -37.94
C ILE A 11 -36.65 24.66 -38.15
N ARG A 12 -36.28 25.28 -39.28
CA ARG A 12 -34.95 25.83 -39.56
C ARG A 12 -34.88 27.20 -38.90
N THR A 13 -34.30 27.30 -37.71
CA THR A 13 -33.86 28.59 -37.15
C THR A 13 -32.34 28.60 -37.08
N LYS A 14 -31.73 29.43 -37.95
CA LYS A 14 -30.30 29.71 -37.99
C LYS A 14 -29.86 30.31 -36.66
N VAL A 15 -29.14 29.55 -35.84
CA VAL A 15 -28.38 30.11 -34.72
C VAL A 15 -27.19 30.89 -35.31
N PRO A 16 -26.98 32.17 -34.96
CA PRO A 16 -25.86 32.94 -35.50
C PRO A 16 -24.52 32.33 -35.08
N LYS A 17 -23.57 32.19 -36.02
CA LYS A 17 -22.20 31.67 -35.77
C LYS A 17 -21.42 32.44 -34.68
N THR A 18 -21.88 33.62 -34.28
CA THR A 18 -21.30 34.43 -33.19
C THR A 18 -21.71 33.95 -31.79
N ALA A 19 -22.81 33.20 -31.63
CA ALA A 19 -23.23 32.63 -30.35
C ALA A 19 -22.49 31.33 -30.01
N LEU A 20 -22.15 30.53 -31.03
CA LEU A 20 -21.39 29.29 -30.85
C LEU A 20 -19.94 29.57 -30.44
N ASN A 21 -19.32 30.64 -30.96
CA ASN A 21 -17.97 31.03 -30.58
C ASN A 21 -17.89 31.63 -29.16
N ARG A 22 -18.97 32.22 -28.63
CA ARG A 22 -19.02 32.68 -27.23
C ARG A 22 -19.27 31.54 -26.23
N PHE A 23 -20.00 30.50 -26.64
CA PHE A 23 -20.18 29.29 -25.82
C PHE A 23 -18.91 28.42 -25.79
N ILE A 24 -18.13 28.41 -26.86
CA ILE A 24 -16.84 27.71 -26.93
C ILE A 24 -15.72 28.53 -26.24
N SER A 25 -15.80 29.88 -26.25
CA SER A 25 -14.83 30.71 -25.50
C SER A 25 -15.08 30.71 -23.98
N SER A 26 -16.31 30.44 -23.52
CA SER A 26 -16.63 30.34 -22.08
C SER A 26 -16.30 28.97 -21.48
N PHE A 27 -16.01 27.95 -22.30
CA PHE A 27 -15.51 26.65 -21.83
C PHE A 27 -13.99 26.55 -21.77
N ASN A 28 -13.27 27.56 -22.27
CA ASN A 28 -11.81 27.59 -22.38
C ASN A 28 -11.15 28.72 -21.56
N GLN A 29 -11.84 29.32 -20.60
CA GLN A 29 -11.24 30.21 -19.60
C GLN A 29 -11.56 29.70 -18.19
N SER A 30 -10.49 29.35 -17.48
CA SER A 30 -10.39 28.86 -16.10
C SER A 30 -10.69 27.38 -15.80
N ARG A 31 -10.01 26.45 -16.49
CA ARG A 31 -9.33 25.39 -15.73
C ARG A 31 -7.99 25.96 -15.28
N SER A 32 -8.01 26.83 -14.27
CA SER A 32 -6.80 26.94 -13.46
C SER A 32 -6.62 25.53 -12.89
N LEU A 33 -5.57 24.84 -13.28
CA LEU A 33 -5.02 23.75 -12.48
C LEU A 33 -4.89 24.34 -11.07
N GLN A 34 -5.84 24.05 -10.19
CA GLN A 34 -5.65 24.34 -8.77
C GLN A 34 -4.52 23.42 -8.37
N THR A 35 -3.32 23.99 -8.35
CA THR A 35 -2.15 23.33 -7.79
C THR A 35 -2.54 22.92 -6.38
N LEU A 36 -2.52 21.62 -6.12
CA LEU A 36 -2.80 21.07 -4.80
C LEU A 36 -1.78 21.71 -3.84
N SER A 37 -2.25 22.53 -2.91
CA SER A 37 -1.40 23.42 -2.13
C SER A 37 -0.34 22.70 -1.28
N PHE A 38 -0.59 21.43 -0.93
CA PHE A 38 0.36 20.59 -0.20
C PHE A 38 1.41 19.92 -1.10
N ALA A 39 1.11 19.77 -2.40
CA ALA A 39 1.88 18.92 -3.29
C ALA A 39 3.12 19.65 -3.82
N THR A 40 4.25 18.94 -3.85
CA THR A 40 5.53 19.41 -4.42
C THR A 40 5.91 18.65 -5.69
N VAL A 41 5.03 17.76 -6.16
CA VAL A 41 5.19 16.99 -7.40
C VAL A 41 3.87 16.97 -8.14
N GLU A 42 3.92 16.86 -9.46
CA GLU A 42 2.76 16.54 -10.29
C GLU A 42 2.84 15.08 -10.73
N ALA A 43 1.90 14.25 -10.28
CA ALA A 43 1.96 12.79 -10.44
C ALA A 43 2.05 12.31 -11.90
N GLU A 44 1.43 13.04 -12.83
CA GLU A 44 1.45 12.68 -14.26
C GLU A 44 2.65 13.28 -15.00
N ALA A 45 3.30 14.32 -14.46
CA ALA A 45 4.44 15.00 -15.10
C ALA A 45 5.81 14.44 -14.68
N VAL A 46 5.92 13.81 -13.51
CA VAL A 46 7.19 13.23 -13.03
C VAL A 46 7.76 12.25 -14.06
N SER A 47 9.02 12.42 -14.45
CA SER A 47 9.65 11.70 -15.58
C SER A 47 11.18 11.85 -15.52
N GLY A 48 11.92 11.18 -16.40
CA GLY A 48 13.38 11.37 -16.48
C GLY A 48 13.79 12.81 -16.83
N SER A 49 12.98 13.53 -17.60
CA SER A 49 13.22 14.95 -17.96
C SER A 49 12.75 15.94 -16.89
N GLN A 50 11.82 15.51 -16.02
CA GLN A 50 11.31 16.29 -14.89
C GLN A 50 11.32 15.43 -13.62
N PRO A 51 12.50 15.12 -13.06
CA PRO A 51 12.59 14.25 -11.91
C PRO A 51 12.10 14.94 -10.64
N ALA A 52 11.37 14.21 -9.79
CA ALA A 52 10.93 14.70 -8.49
C ALA A 52 12.02 14.50 -7.41
N GLU A 53 11.94 15.29 -6.34
CA GLU A 53 12.81 15.15 -5.17
C GLU A 53 12.01 14.76 -3.93
N VAL A 54 12.53 13.83 -3.14
CA VAL A 54 11.94 13.40 -1.86
C VAL A 54 12.87 13.83 -0.73
N GLN A 55 12.32 14.49 0.28
CA GLN A 55 13.06 15.03 1.41
C GLN A 55 12.81 14.21 2.68
N ASN A 56 13.67 14.41 3.68
CA ASN A 56 13.45 13.90 5.03
C ASN A 56 12.70 14.96 5.86
N LEU A 57 11.91 14.55 6.85
CA LEU A 57 11.37 15.44 7.88
C LEU A 57 12.06 15.10 9.19
N VAL A 58 12.76 16.07 9.78
CA VAL A 58 13.40 15.85 11.08
C VAL A 58 13.33 17.11 11.91
N GLN A 59 12.86 16.98 13.16
CA GLN A 59 12.71 18.11 14.09
C GLN A 59 11.89 19.25 13.45
N GLY A 60 10.77 18.87 12.83
CA GLY A 60 9.81 19.79 12.22
C GLY A 60 10.26 20.46 10.91
N THR A 61 11.42 20.11 10.37
CA THR A 61 11.99 20.73 9.17
C THR A 61 12.21 19.72 8.06
N TRP A 62 11.78 20.08 6.84
CA TRP A 62 12.09 19.31 5.64
C TRP A 62 13.55 19.53 5.23
N LYS A 63 14.33 18.47 5.10
CA LYS A 63 15.77 18.50 4.78
C LYS A 63 16.07 17.59 3.59
N GLY A 64 16.76 18.17 2.60
CA GLY A 64 17.45 17.38 1.58
C GLY A 64 18.70 16.69 2.12
N SER A 65 19.41 15.99 1.23
CA SER A 65 20.70 15.35 1.49
C SER A 65 21.58 15.56 0.27
N SER A 66 22.90 15.66 0.48
CA SER A 66 23.87 15.60 -0.62
C SER A 66 23.96 14.19 -1.21
N ASN A 67 23.57 13.17 -0.45
CA ASN A 67 23.47 11.79 -0.91
C ASN A 67 22.07 11.54 -1.50
N LEU A 68 21.99 11.49 -2.82
CA LEU A 68 20.74 11.27 -3.55
C LEU A 68 20.70 9.85 -4.12
N ASN A 69 19.76 9.04 -3.65
CA ASN A 69 19.43 7.77 -4.27
C ASN A 69 18.48 8.00 -5.45
N THR A 70 18.85 7.50 -6.62
CA THR A 70 18.02 7.64 -7.82
C THR A 70 17.10 6.43 -7.96
N VAL A 71 15.80 6.67 -7.92
CA VAL A 71 14.77 5.68 -8.21
C VAL A 71 14.43 5.78 -9.68
N VAL A 72 14.37 4.61 -10.35
CA VAL A 72 13.98 4.51 -11.76
C VAL A 72 12.48 4.25 -11.88
N ASP A 73 11.86 4.76 -12.95
CA ASP A 73 10.48 4.50 -13.27
C ASP A 73 10.30 3.01 -13.62
N PRO A 74 9.44 2.26 -12.92
CA PRO A 74 9.24 0.83 -13.18
C PRO A 74 8.70 0.49 -14.58
N LEU A 75 8.18 1.47 -15.34
CA LEU A 75 7.58 1.29 -16.65
C LEU A 75 8.58 1.42 -17.80
N ASN A 76 9.62 2.25 -17.64
CA ASN A 76 10.55 2.58 -18.74
C ASN A 76 12.03 2.64 -18.31
N GLY A 77 12.34 2.55 -17.01
CA GLY A 77 13.69 2.57 -16.47
C GLY A 77 14.34 3.95 -16.35
N GLU A 78 13.62 5.04 -16.66
CA GLU A 78 14.17 6.40 -16.58
C GLU A 78 14.37 6.86 -15.11
N PRO A 79 15.43 7.61 -14.80
CA PRO A 79 15.66 8.15 -13.45
C PRO A 79 14.71 9.31 -13.14
N PHE A 80 13.51 9.01 -12.64
CA PHE A 80 12.44 9.99 -12.45
C PHE A 80 12.26 10.52 -11.02
N ILE A 81 12.92 9.94 -10.01
CA ILE A 81 12.83 10.41 -8.62
C ILE A 81 14.21 10.36 -7.96
N LYS A 82 14.58 11.43 -7.25
CA LYS A 82 15.78 11.53 -6.42
C LYS A 82 15.37 11.58 -4.96
N VAL A 83 15.81 10.61 -4.18
CA VAL A 83 15.49 10.51 -2.75
C VAL A 83 16.70 10.95 -1.94
N ALA A 84 16.51 11.94 -1.06
CA ALA A 84 17.52 12.37 -0.11
C ALA A 84 17.76 11.28 0.94
N GLU A 85 18.72 10.39 0.71
CA GLU A 85 19.03 9.32 1.65
C GLU A 85 19.97 9.78 2.75
N VAL A 86 19.64 9.33 3.96
CA VAL A 86 20.46 9.46 5.15
C VAL A 86 21.39 8.26 5.21
N ASP A 87 22.68 8.51 5.39
CA ASP A 87 23.69 7.48 5.64
C ASP A 87 23.87 7.21 7.14
N GLU A 88 24.73 6.25 7.47
CA GLU A 88 25.03 5.88 8.86
C GLU A 88 25.57 7.03 9.71
N THR A 89 26.14 8.10 9.13
CA THR A 89 26.66 9.25 9.88
C THR A 89 25.57 10.30 10.15
N GLY A 90 24.54 10.36 9.30
CA GLY A 90 23.45 11.33 9.37
C GLY A 90 22.28 10.95 10.30
N VAL A 91 22.36 9.85 11.07
CA VAL A 91 21.23 9.37 11.90
C VAL A 91 21.00 10.17 13.19
N GLN A 92 22.01 10.89 13.69
CA GLN A 92 21.95 11.54 15.02
C GLN A 92 20.77 12.52 15.21
N PRO A 93 20.42 13.40 14.24
CA PRO A 93 19.28 14.31 14.42
C PRO A 93 17.95 13.58 14.67
N PHE A 94 17.78 12.37 14.14
CA PHE A 94 16.59 11.54 14.33
C PHE A 94 16.62 10.84 15.70
N VAL A 95 17.78 10.34 16.11
CA VAL A 95 18.00 9.78 17.46
C VAL A 95 17.68 10.82 18.53
N GLU A 96 18.18 12.05 18.36
CA GLU A 96 17.89 13.20 19.22
C GLU A 96 16.42 13.60 19.20
N SER A 97 15.78 13.57 18.03
CA SER A 97 14.36 13.93 17.91
C SER A 97 13.45 12.93 18.64
N LEU A 98 13.74 11.64 18.54
CA LEU A 98 13.05 10.59 19.27
C LEU A 98 13.24 10.73 20.80
N SER A 99 14.46 11.05 21.26
CA SER A 99 14.76 11.16 22.69
C SER A 99 14.02 12.30 23.40
N LYS A 100 13.53 13.31 22.64
CA LYS A 100 12.66 14.37 23.17
C LYS A 100 11.28 13.86 23.63
N CYS A 101 10.84 12.69 23.17
CA CYS A 101 9.61 12.06 23.65
C CYS A 101 9.92 11.15 24.85
N SER A 102 9.31 11.46 26.00
CA SER A 102 9.45 10.64 27.19
C SER A 102 8.67 9.32 27.05
N LYS A 103 8.96 8.36 27.94
CA LYS A 103 8.19 7.11 28.07
C LYS A 103 6.70 7.31 28.43
N SER A 104 6.30 8.52 28.84
CA SER A 104 4.90 8.86 29.10
C SER A 104 4.18 9.45 27.88
N GLY A 105 4.86 9.49 26.73
CA GLY A 105 4.31 9.94 25.46
C GLY A 105 4.25 11.46 25.30
N LEU A 106 3.83 11.88 24.11
CA LEU A 106 3.43 13.24 23.80
C LEU A 106 2.16 13.62 24.58
N HIS A 107 1.25 12.65 24.73
CA HIS A 107 0.06 12.70 25.58
C HIS A 107 -0.27 11.31 26.11
N ASN A 108 -1.11 11.25 27.13
CA ASN A 108 -1.69 10.03 27.69
C ASN A 108 -3.02 10.40 28.39
N PRO A 109 -3.77 9.44 28.96
CA PRO A 109 -5.08 9.74 29.58
C PRO A 109 -5.06 10.84 30.66
N PHE A 110 -3.90 11.15 31.24
CA PHE A 110 -3.74 12.15 32.30
C PHE A 110 -2.89 13.37 31.90
N ARG A 111 -2.22 13.33 30.74
CA ARG A 111 -1.30 14.37 30.29
C ARG A 111 -1.66 14.78 28.88
N SER A 112 -1.94 16.07 28.71
CA SER A 112 -2.32 16.65 27.42
C SER A 112 -3.46 15.91 26.71
N PRO A 113 -4.57 15.55 27.40
CA PRO A 113 -5.66 14.78 26.80
C PRO A 113 -6.38 15.54 25.67
N GLU A 114 -6.24 16.87 25.58
CA GLU A 114 -6.69 17.68 24.44
C GLU A 114 -6.10 17.20 23.11
N ARG A 115 -4.95 16.54 23.13
CA ARG A 115 -4.31 16.01 21.93
C ARG A 115 -5.11 14.87 21.30
N TYR A 116 -5.90 14.11 22.06
CA TYR A 116 -6.81 13.12 21.47
C TYR A 116 -7.84 13.80 20.55
N LEU A 117 -8.36 14.98 20.95
CA LEU A 117 -9.32 15.75 20.15
C LEU A 117 -8.64 16.40 18.94
N LEU A 118 -7.43 16.95 19.13
CA LEU A 118 -6.61 17.48 18.03
C LEU A 118 -6.43 16.45 16.92
N TYR A 119 -6.08 15.21 17.27
CA TYR A 119 -5.94 14.16 16.27
C TYR A 119 -7.28 13.76 15.64
N GLY A 120 -8.40 13.82 16.37
CA GLY A 120 -9.73 13.69 15.78
C GLY A 120 -10.06 14.76 14.74
N ASP A 121 -9.66 16.01 14.99
CA ASP A 121 -9.82 17.13 14.05
C ASP A 121 -8.92 16.98 12.82
N ILE A 122 -7.67 16.56 13.02
CA ILE A 122 -6.73 16.26 11.92
C ILE A 122 -7.32 15.14 11.04
N SER A 123 -7.85 14.07 11.63
CA SER A 123 -8.50 12.98 10.90
C SER A 123 -9.69 13.46 10.09
N THR A 124 -10.52 14.33 10.68
CA THR A 124 -11.68 14.92 10.00
C THR A 124 -11.26 15.69 8.75
N LYS A 125 -10.24 16.54 8.88
CA LYS A 125 -9.70 17.32 7.76
C LYS A 125 -9.02 16.43 6.71
N ALA A 126 -8.23 15.45 7.13
CA ALA A 126 -7.55 14.53 6.23
C ALA A 126 -8.54 13.65 5.44
N ALA A 127 -9.58 13.13 6.09
CA ALA A 127 -10.67 12.41 5.44
C ALA A 127 -11.37 13.27 4.39
N HIS A 128 -11.68 14.53 4.73
CA HIS A 128 -12.30 15.47 3.79
C HIS A 128 -11.38 15.81 2.61
N MET A 129 -10.09 16.00 2.85
CA MET A 129 -9.12 16.26 1.77
C MET A 129 -8.99 15.06 0.84
N LEU A 130 -8.85 13.84 1.37
CA LEU A 130 -8.74 12.63 0.55
C LEU A 130 -10.04 12.27 -0.20
N SER A 131 -11.19 12.78 0.24
CA SER A 131 -12.46 12.60 -0.48
C SER A 131 -12.62 13.56 -1.66
N GLN A 132 -11.81 14.62 -1.75
CA GLN A 132 -11.82 15.52 -2.90
C GLN A 132 -11.32 14.76 -4.15
N PRO A 133 -12.06 14.80 -5.28
CA PRO A 133 -11.70 14.05 -6.49
C PRO A 133 -10.28 14.31 -6.98
N GLU A 134 -9.82 15.56 -6.94
CA GLU A 134 -8.49 15.95 -7.40
C GLU A 134 -7.37 15.42 -6.50
N VAL A 135 -7.56 15.43 -5.17
CA VAL A 135 -6.60 14.90 -4.19
C VAL A 135 -6.57 13.37 -4.28
N SER A 136 -7.75 12.74 -4.37
CA SER A 136 -7.88 11.29 -4.52
C SER A 136 -7.20 10.80 -5.80
N ASN A 137 -7.47 11.46 -6.92
CA ASN A 137 -6.83 11.15 -8.20
C ASN A 137 -5.31 11.39 -8.15
N PHE A 138 -4.85 12.46 -7.51
CA PHE A 138 -3.42 12.74 -7.33
C PHE A 138 -2.69 11.59 -6.63
N PHE A 139 -3.17 11.17 -5.44
CA PHE A 139 -2.55 10.04 -4.73
C PHE A 139 -2.69 8.74 -5.51
N THR A 140 -3.84 8.49 -6.13
CA THR A 140 -4.05 7.30 -6.97
C THR A 140 -3.01 7.21 -8.08
N ARG A 141 -2.82 8.30 -8.84
CA ARG A 141 -1.83 8.37 -9.92
C ARG A 141 -0.40 8.26 -9.38
N LEU A 142 -0.08 8.96 -8.30
CA LEU A 142 1.26 8.91 -7.72
C LEU A 142 1.62 7.50 -7.25
N ILE A 143 0.67 6.80 -6.61
CA ILE A 143 0.81 5.38 -6.24
C ILE A 143 1.09 4.53 -7.49
N GLN A 144 0.32 4.69 -8.57
CA GLN A 144 0.56 3.93 -9.81
C GLN A 144 1.96 4.15 -10.40
N ARG A 145 2.52 5.36 -10.27
CA ARG A 145 3.86 5.68 -10.80
C ARG A 145 4.98 4.94 -10.09
N VAL A 146 4.89 4.79 -8.77
CA VAL A 146 5.97 4.17 -7.96
C VAL A 146 5.69 2.73 -7.55
N SER A 147 4.42 2.35 -7.48
CA SER A 147 3.94 1.01 -7.14
C SER A 147 2.91 0.58 -8.18
N PRO A 148 3.35 0.20 -9.40
CA PRO A 148 2.46 -0.07 -10.52
C PRO A 148 1.38 -1.07 -10.14
N LYS A 149 0.14 -0.63 -10.30
CA LYS A 149 -1.10 -1.38 -10.07
C LYS A 149 -2.21 -0.72 -10.88
N SER A 150 -3.37 -1.36 -11.02
CA SER A 150 -4.48 -0.74 -11.74
C SER A 150 -4.93 0.55 -11.04
N TYR A 151 -5.59 1.44 -11.78
CA TYR A 151 -6.12 2.67 -11.17
C TYR A 151 -7.08 2.33 -10.04
N GLN A 152 -7.93 1.32 -10.23
CA GLN A 152 -8.90 0.86 -9.24
C GLN A 152 -8.22 0.32 -7.98
N GLN A 153 -7.10 -0.39 -8.12
CA GLN A 153 -6.33 -0.89 -6.97
C GLN A 153 -5.63 0.24 -6.21
N ALA A 154 -5.04 1.22 -6.92
CA ALA A 154 -4.45 2.39 -6.28
C ALA A 154 -5.51 3.30 -5.63
N PHE A 155 -6.66 3.48 -6.28
CA PHE A 155 -7.78 4.23 -5.74
C PHE A 155 -8.37 3.55 -4.50
N ALA A 156 -8.46 2.22 -4.49
CA ALA A 156 -8.91 1.48 -3.32
C ALA A 156 -8.01 1.73 -2.11
N GLU A 157 -6.69 1.83 -2.29
CA GLU A 157 -5.73 2.17 -1.23
C GLU A 157 -5.99 3.58 -0.65
N VAL A 158 -6.26 4.57 -1.52
CA VAL A 158 -6.64 5.93 -1.10
C VAL A 158 -7.98 5.92 -0.37
N PHE A 159 -8.96 5.17 -0.89
CA PHE A 159 -10.29 5.06 -0.31
C PHE A 159 -10.27 4.40 1.07
N VAL A 160 -9.53 3.31 1.24
CA VAL A 160 -9.34 2.66 2.56
C VAL A 160 -8.69 3.64 3.53
N THR A 161 -7.67 4.37 3.09
CA THR A 161 -7.00 5.39 3.91
C THR A 161 -7.96 6.52 4.31
N GLN A 162 -8.79 6.99 3.38
CA GLN A 162 -9.85 7.97 3.67
C GLN A 162 -10.83 7.44 4.72
N LYS A 163 -11.34 6.21 4.55
CA LYS A 163 -12.29 5.59 5.48
C LYS A 163 -11.68 5.32 6.85
N PHE A 164 -10.41 4.99 6.90
CA PHE A 164 -9.68 4.90 8.16
C PHE A 164 -9.71 6.24 8.91
N PHE A 165 -9.44 7.38 8.25
CA PHE A 165 -9.56 8.68 8.91
C PHE A 165 -10.99 8.99 9.37
N GLU A 166 -12.00 8.66 8.56
CA GLU A 166 -13.42 8.83 8.95
C GLU A 166 -13.75 8.08 10.25
N ASN A 167 -13.19 6.89 10.45
CA ASN A 167 -13.38 6.09 11.68
C ASN A 167 -12.79 6.76 12.94
N PHE A 168 -11.85 7.69 12.77
CA PHE A 168 -11.12 8.36 13.86
C PHE A 168 -11.40 9.86 13.93
N CYS A 169 -12.55 10.31 13.42
CA CYS A 169 -13.00 11.70 13.55
C CYS A 169 -13.59 12.00 14.95
N GLY A 170 -13.60 13.28 15.34
CA GLY A 170 -14.19 13.74 16.60
C GLY A 170 -13.63 13.02 17.82
N ASP A 171 -14.52 12.47 18.66
CA ASP A 171 -14.14 11.81 19.92
C ASP A 171 -13.58 10.38 19.75
N GLN A 172 -13.53 9.83 18.53
CA GLN A 172 -13.13 8.43 18.32
C GLN A 172 -11.67 8.18 18.74
N VAL A 173 -10.77 9.15 18.52
CA VAL A 173 -9.39 9.06 19.02
C VAL A 173 -9.35 9.10 20.55
N ARG A 174 -10.23 9.88 21.20
CA ARG A 174 -10.38 9.86 22.67
C ARG A 174 -10.90 8.51 23.16
N PHE A 175 -11.81 7.87 22.42
CA PHE A 175 -12.35 6.55 22.77
C PHE A 175 -11.32 5.42 22.68
N LEU A 176 -10.26 5.56 21.86
CA LEU A 176 -9.12 4.63 21.90
C LEU A 176 -8.40 4.61 23.26
N ALA A 177 -8.45 5.73 24.00
CA ALA A 177 -7.84 5.87 25.32
C ALA A 177 -8.78 5.49 26.48
N ARG A 178 -9.96 4.93 26.19
CA ARG A 178 -10.91 4.47 27.19
C ARG A 178 -10.24 3.50 28.18
N SER A 179 -10.41 3.78 29.46
CA SER A 179 -9.94 2.95 30.56
C SER A 179 -11.04 2.04 31.10
N PHE A 180 -10.66 1.16 32.01
CA PHE A 180 -11.60 0.42 32.86
C PHE A 180 -11.19 0.55 34.33
N SER A 181 -12.15 0.35 35.23
CA SER A 181 -11.93 0.37 36.68
C SER A 181 -12.61 -0.82 37.34
N VAL A 182 -12.00 -1.35 38.39
CA VAL A 182 -12.57 -2.43 39.22
C VAL A 182 -12.59 -1.97 40.68
N PRO A 183 -13.73 -2.08 41.39
CA PRO A 183 -13.80 -1.83 42.83
C PRO A 183 -12.83 -2.73 43.60
N GLY A 184 -12.20 -2.20 44.64
CA GLY A 184 -11.32 -2.95 45.52
C GLY A 184 -12.05 -3.67 46.65
N ASN A 185 -11.26 -4.26 47.55
CA ASN A 185 -11.76 -5.11 48.64
C ASN A 185 -12.22 -4.32 49.87
N HIS A 186 -11.96 -3.02 49.92
CA HIS A 186 -12.33 -2.15 51.04
C HIS A 186 -12.65 -0.74 50.57
N LEU A 187 -13.27 0.04 51.47
CA LEU A 187 -13.63 1.43 51.20
C LEU A 187 -12.42 2.24 50.71
N GLY A 188 -12.63 3.00 49.65
CA GLY A 188 -11.61 3.86 49.03
C GLY A 188 -10.64 3.15 48.09
N GLN A 189 -10.63 1.81 48.00
CA GLN A 189 -9.74 1.10 47.08
C GLN A 189 -10.39 0.89 45.71
N GLN A 190 -9.64 1.21 44.64
CA GLN A 190 -10.01 0.94 43.25
C GLN A 190 -8.76 0.63 42.44
N SER A 191 -8.90 -0.24 41.44
CA SER A 191 -7.86 -0.46 40.43
C SER A 191 -8.32 0.07 39.08
N HIS A 192 -7.38 0.55 38.27
CA HIS A 192 -7.65 1.13 36.97
C HIS A 192 -6.69 0.58 35.92
N GLY A 193 -7.23 0.18 34.78
CA GLY A 193 -6.45 -0.23 33.61
C GLY A 193 -6.49 0.84 32.54
N PHE A 194 -5.31 1.29 32.11
CA PHE A 194 -5.16 2.33 31.09
C PHE A 194 -4.42 1.82 29.85
N ARG A 195 -4.70 2.46 28.72
CA ARG A 195 -3.88 2.35 27.51
C ARG A 195 -2.79 3.41 27.59
N TRP A 196 -1.54 2.97 27.71
CA TRP A 196 -0.39 3.85 27.88
C TRP A 196 0.48 3.87 26.61
N PRO A 197 0.97 5.04 26.17
CA PRO A 197 1.94 5.12 25.07
C PRO A 197 3.23 4.37 25.41
N TYR A 198 3.94 3.96 24.36
CA TYR A 198 5.32 3.53 24.47
C TYR A 198 6.29 4.72 24.52
N GLY A 199 5.94 5.87 23.95
CA GLY A 199 6.78 7.06 23.86
C GLY A 199 7.47 7.14 22.50
N PRO A 200 8.82 7.08 22.40
CA PRO A 200 9.52 7.04 21.12
C PRO A 200 9.34 5.67 20.44
N VAL A 201 8.83 5.69 19.22
CA VAL A 201 8.57 4.49 18.41
C VAL A 201 9.10 4.65 16.99
N VAL A 202 9.31 3.53 16.30
CA VAL A 202 9.75 3.52 14.91
C VAL A 202 8.80 2.69 14.06
N ILE A 203 8.53 3.15 12.83
CA ILE A 203 7.67 2.49 11.87
C ILE A 203 8.46 2.28 10.58
N VAL A 204 8.49 1.05 10.07
CA VAL A 204 9.16 0.70 8.81
C VAL A 204 8.18 -0.04 7.91
N THR A 205 7.96 0.46 6.70
CA THR A 205 6.93 -0.06 5.77
C THR A 205 7.48 -0.41 4.39
N PRO A 206 6.86 -1.36 3.67
CA PRO A 206 7.33 -1.88 2.40
C PRO A 206 6.86 -1.03 1.21
N PHE A 207 7.14 -1.50 0.00
CA PHE A 207 6.85 -0.78 -1.25
C PHE A 207 5.42 -0.92 -1.78
N ASN A 208 4.70 -1.99 -1.40
CA ASN A 208 3.53 -2.44 -2.15
C ASN A 208 2.25 -1.67 -1.85
N PHE A 209 2.11 -1.09 -0.65
CA PHE A 209 1.02 -0.19 -0.29
C PHE A 209 1.62 1.08 0.36
N PRO A 210 2.12 2.01 -0.48
CA PRO A 210 2.93 3.15 -0.04
C PRO A 210 2.14 4.26 0.68
N LEU A 211 0.81 4.19 0.70
CA LEU A 211 -0.06 5.11 1.42
C LEU A 211 -0.73 4.41 2.61
N GLU A 212 -1.44 3.31 2.38
CA GLU A 212 -2.31 2.69 3.38
C GLU A 212 -1.52 2.19 4.60
N ILE A 213 -0.52 1.34 4.40
CA ILE A 213 0.28 0.78 5.50
C ILE A 213 0.94 1.90 6.33
N PRO A 214 1.73 2.83 5.75
CA PRO A 214 2.40 3.85 6.56
C PRO A 214 1.43 4.81 7.25
N VAL A 215 0.33 5.23 6.61
CA VAL A 215 -0.62 6.14 7.24
C VAL A 215 -1.35 5.50 8.42
N LEU A 216 -1.90 4.29 8.24
CA LEU A 216 -2.65 3.61 9.30
C LEU A 216 -1.78 3.40 10.56
N GLN A 217 -0.52 3.01 10.36
CA GLN A 217 0.41 2.76 11.45
C GLN A 217 0.91 4.08 12.08
N LEU A 218 1.23 5.09 11.27
CA LEU A 218 1.64 6.41 11.74
C LEU A 218 0.57 7.03 12.63
N MET A 219 -0.66 7.07 12.13
CA MET A 219 -1.77 7.68 12.85
C MET A 219 -2.13 6.87 14.09
N GLY A 220 -2.13 5.54 14.03
CA GLY A 220 -2.32 4.70 15.22
C GLY A 220 -1.28 4.98 16.32
N ALA A 221 -0.01 5.16 15.95
CA ALA A 221 1.05 5.52 16.89
C ALA A 221 0.80 6.91 17.52
N LEU A 222 0.47 7.91 16.70
CA LEU A 222 0.19 9.28 17.14
C LEU A 222 -1.05 9.34 18.04
N TYR A 223 -2.16 8.70 17.64
CA TYR A 223 -3.41 8.64 18.42
C TYR A 223 -3.17 8.15 19.84
N MET A 224 -2.33 7.13 20.00
CA MET A 224 -2.01 6.55 21.31
C MET A 224 -0.95 7.31 22.10
N GLY A 225 -0.45 8.46 21.60
CA GLY A 225 0.46 9.34 22.32
C GLY A 225 1.96 9.10 22.08
N ASN A 226 2.32 8.35 21.04
CA ASN A 226 3.72 8.09 20.71
C ASN A 226 4.29 9.19 19.81
N LYS A 227 5.62 9.32 19.80
CA LYS A 227 6.37 10.07 18.78
C LYS A 227 6.99 9.06 17.80
N PRO A 228 6.41 8.88 16.60
CA PRO A 228 6.96 7.98 15.58
C PRO A 228 8.05 8.64 14.73
N LEU A 229 9.09 7.87 14.45
CA LEU A 229 9.95 8.02 13.28
C LEU A 229 9.48 7.02 12.20
N LEU A 230 9.12 7.53 11.02
CA LEU A 230 8.59 6.74 9.92
C LEU A 230 9.64 6.56 8.81
N LYS A 231 9.84 5.32 8.39
CA LYS A 231 10.55 4.94 7.17
C LYS A 231 9.60 4.20 6.22
N VAL A 232 9.56 4.65 4.98
CA VAL A 232 8.95 3.92 3.85
C VAL A 232 10.08 3.42 2.95
N ASP A 233 9.87 2.35 2.17
CA ASP A 233 10.83 1.95 1.13
C ASP A 233 11.10 3.14 0.18
N SER A 234 12.38 3.47 -0.04
CA SER A 234 12.80 4.64 -0.83
C SER A 234 12.20 4.64 -2.24
N LYS A 235 11.87 3.46 -2.81
CA LYS A 235 11.26 3.36 -4.15
C LYS A 235 9.90 4.07 -4.24
N VAL A 236 9.18 4.18 -3.13
CA VAL A 236 7.79 4.64 -3.10
C VAL A 236 7.53 5.73 -2.06
N SER A 237 8.58 6.16 -1.35
CA SER A 237 8.48 7.07 -0.20
C SER A 237 7.94 8.46 -0.56
N ILE A 238 7.97 8.84 -1.85
CA ILE A 238 7.33 10.06 -2.36
C ILE A 238 5.84 10.14 -2.01
N VAL A 239 5.12 9.02 -1.97
CA VAL A 239 3.69 9.02 -1.64
C VAL A 239 3.47 9.50 -0.21
N MET A 240 4.29 8.99 0.72
CA MET A 240 4.21 9.39 2.13
C MET A 240 4.77 10.79 2.38
N ASP A 241 5.78 11.24 1.62
CA ASP A 241 6.26 12.64 1.64
C ASP A 241 5.09 13.60 1.36
N GLN A 242 4.34 13.36 0.29
CA GLN A 242 3.18 14.19 -0.08
C GLN A 242 2.03 14.06 0.95
N MET A 243 1.81 12.87 1.50
CA MET A 243 0.79 12.66 2.54
C MET A 243 1.13 13.39 3.83
N LEU A 244 2.40 13.41 4.26
CA LEU A 244 2.83 14.18 5.43
C LEU A 244 2.62 15.69 5.21
N ARG A 245 2.89 16.21 4.02
CA ARG A 245 2.58 17.61 3.67
C ARG A 245 1.08 17.90 3.77
N LEU A 246 0.23 17.00 3.28
CA LEU A 246 -1.23 17.09 3.45
C LEU A 246 -1.62 17.06 4.93
N LEU A 247 -1.06 16.16 5.73
CA LEU A 247 -1.34 16.07 7.16
C LEU A 247 -0.92 17.34 7.91
N HIS A 248 0.23 17.92 7.59
CA HIS A 248 0.65 19.21 8.14
C HIS A 248 -0.31 20.33 7.75
N GLN A 249 -0.79 20.36 6.51
CA GLN A 249 -1.84 21.30 6.09
C GLN A 249 -3.15 21.06 6.85
N CYS A 250 -3.45 19.81 7.24
CA CYS A 250 -4.60 19.46 8.09
C CYS A 250 -4.39 19.79 9.58
N GLY A 251 -3.19 20.20 9.98
CA GLY A 251 -2.87 20.62 11.34
C GLY A 251 -2.03 19.65 12.15
N LEU A 252 -1.47 18.59 11.56
CA LEU A 252 -0.49 17.73 12.22
C LEU A 252 0.76 18.55 12.62
N PRO A 253 1.08 18.67 13.93
CA PRO A 253 2.28 19.37 14.36
C PRO A 253 3.54 18.72 13.77
N LYS A 254 4.43 19.54 13.20
CA LYS A 254 5.61 19.03 12.49
C LYS A 254 6.60 18.29 13.39
N ASP A 255 6.60 18.57 14.69
CA ASP A 255 7.50 17.94 15.66
C ASP A 255 6.98 16.60 16.22
N ASP A 256 5.73 16.24 15.90
CA ASP A 256 5.10 15.00 16.38
C ASP A 256 5.57 13.77 15.59
N VAL A 257 6.10 13.96 14.38
CA VAL A 257 6.59 12.89 13.50
C VAL A 257 7.91 13.29 12.84
N ASP A 258 8.81 12.32 12.72
CA ASP A 258 9.95 12.42 11.82
C ASP A 258 9.79 11.42 10.66
N PHE A 259 10.35 11.73 9.49
CA PHE A 259 10.34 10.91 8.29
C PHE A 259 11.76 10.78 7.73
N ILE A 260 12.22 9.53 7.58
CA ILE A 260 13.57 9.22 7.14
C ILE A 260 13.55 8.34 5.90
N ASN A 261 14.35 8.74 4.91
CA ASN A 261 14.74 7.90 3.79
C ASN A 261 16.14 7.38 4.04
N SER A 262 16.31 6.07 3.99
CA SER A 262 17.60 5.41 4.17
C SER A 262 17.56 4.00 3.60
N ASP A 263 18.74 3.39 3.44
CA ASP A 263 18.82 1.95 3.25
C ASP A 263 18.47 1.17 4.54
N GLY A 264 18.41 -0.16 4.42
CA GLY A 264 18.09 -1.04 5.55
C GLY A 264 19.20 -1.08 6.61
N LYS A 265 20.47 -0.93 6.20
CA LYS A 265 21.62 -0.98 7.10
C LYS A 265 21.64 0.23 8.03
N THR A 266 21.48 1.43 7.47
CA THR A 266 21.39 2.70 8.19
C THR A 266 20.18 2.71 9.13
N MET A 267 19.02 2.20 8.67
CA MET A 267 17.85 2.10 9.54
C MET A 267 18.09 1.16 10.72
N ASN A 268 18.77 0.02 10.50
CA ASN A 268 19.13 -0.91 11.57
C ASN A 268 20.09 -0.27 12.58
N LYS A 269 21.07 0.51 12.11
CA LYS A 269 21.96 1.29 12.98
C LYS A 269 21.17 2.27 13.84
N LEU A 270 20.31 3.08 13.23
CA LEU A 270 19.44 4.03 13.94
C LEU A 270 18.62 3.33 15.04
N LEU A 271 18.01 2.19 14.71
CA LEU A 271 17.21 1.40 15.64
C LEU A 271 18.02 0.94 16.88
N LEU A 272 19.27 0.53 16.67
CA LEU A 272 20.17 0.08 17.76
C LEU A 272 20.67 1.25 18.62
N GLU A 273 20.85 2.44 18.03
CA GLU A 273 21.26 3.65 18.74
C GLU A 273 20.11 4.31 19.51
N ALA A 274 18.98 4.55 18.84
CA ALA A 274 17.80 5.20 19.41
C ALA A 274 17.08 4.32 20.43
N LYS A 275 17.19 2.99 20.31
CA LYS A 275 16.54 1.99 21.18
C LYS A 275 15.05 2.31 21.41
N PRO A 276 14.25 2.44 20.35
CA PRO A 276 12.84 2.77 20.48
C PRO A 276 12.12 1.75 21.37
N ARG A 277 11.08 2.20 22.08
CA ARG A 277 10.35 1.34 23.01
C ARG A 277 9.42 0.36 22.31
N MET A 278 9.07 0.66 21.07
CA MET A 278 8.34 -0.22 20.16
C MET A 278 8.76 0.08 18.71
N THR A 279 8.90 -0.95 17.89
CA THR A 279 9.07 -0.82 16.44
C THR A 279 8.00 -1.61 15.71
N LEU A 280 7.24 -0.98 14.82
CA LEU A 280 6.36 -1.69 13.88
C LEU A 280 7.13 -1.87 12.57
N PHE A 281 7.34 -3.12 12.17
CA PHE A 281 7.92 -3.46 10.89
C PHE A 281 6.92 -4.24 10.04
N THR A 282 6.74 -3.80 8.82
CA THR A 282 6.01 -4.54 7.79
C THR A 282 6.97 -4.84 6.63
N GLY A 283 7.08 -6.12 6.24
CA GLY A 283 7.99 -6.51 5.16
C GLY A 283 8.39 -7.99 5.18
N SER A 284 9.59 -8.31 4.70
CA SER A 284 10.01 -9.72 4.60
C SER A 284 10.26 -10.36 5.96
N SER A 285 9.86 -11.63 6.12
CA SER A 285 10.11 -12.42 7.34
C SER A 285 11.58 -12.48 7.74
N ARG A 286 12.52 -12.56 6.78
CA ARG A 286 13.98 -12.50 7.05
C ARG A 286 14.40 -11.24 7.82
N VAL A 287 13.86 -10.08 7.45
CA VAL A 287 14.17 -8.82 8.13
C VAL A 287 13.41 -8.71 9.44
N ALA A 288 12.16 -9.18 9.48
CA ALA A 288 11.33 -9.23 10.68
C ALA A 288 12.01 -10.02 11.81
N GLU A 289 12.49 -11.23 11.52
CA GLU A 289 13.23 -12.09 12.45
C GLU A 289 14.52 -11.44 12.93
N LYS A 290 15.29 -10.84 12.00
CA LYS A 290 16.51 -10.10 12.37
C LYS A 290 16.19 -8.96 13.33
N LEU A 291 15.16 -8.16 13.06
CA LEU A 291 14.74 -7.06 13.92
C LEU A 291 14.21 -7.54 15.28
N ALA A 292 13.50 -8.68 15.32
CA ALA A 292 13.03 -9.27 16.56
C ALA A 292 14.21 -9.63 17.48
N VAL A 293 15.28 -10.20 16.93
CA VAL A 293 16.53 -10.50 17.65
C VAL A 293 17.24 -9.22 18.09
N ASP A 294 17.55 -8.33 17.15
CA ASP A 294 18.30 -7.09 17.40
C ASP A 294 17.63 -6.19 18.44
N LEU A 295 16.30 -6.11 18.40
CA LEU A 295 15.49 -5.28 19.30
C LEU A 295 14.97 -6.04 20.53
N LYS A 296 15.38 -7.29 20.73
CA LYS A 296 15.01 -8.13 21.88
C LYS A 296 13.49 -8.22 22.08
N GLY A 297 12.77 -8.46 20.98
CA GLY A 297 11.31 -8.61 20.98
C GLY A 297 10.51 -7.31 21.14
N ARG A 298 11.13 -6.12 21.16
CA ARG A 298 10.42 -4.83 21.18
C ARG A 298 9.86 -4.44 19.80
N VAL A 299 9.14 -5.38 19.19
CA VAL A 299 8.63 -5.29 17.82
C VAL A 299 7.16 -5.69 17.74
N LYS A 300 6.49 -5.14 16.73
CA LYS A 300 5.25 -5.66 16.14
C LYS A 300 5.56 -5.91 14.67
N LEU A 301 5.18 -7.08 14.16
CA LEU A 301 5.60 -7.59 12.87
C LEU A 301 4.36 -7.94 12.05
N GLU A 302 4.27 -7.37 10.86
CA GLU A 302 3.42 -7.83 9.77
C GLU A 302 4.37 -8.33 8.68
N ASP A 303 4.73 -9.61 8.76
CA ASP A 303 5.75 -10.18 7.89
C ASP A 303 5.15 -10.89 6.67
N ALA A 304 5.80 -11.94 6.17
CA ALA A 304 5.44 -12.53 4.88
C ALA A 304 4.31 -13.56 5.03
N GLY A 305 3.35 -13.57 4.09
CA GLY A 305 2.26 -14.55 4.04
C GLY A 305 2.49 -15.66 3.00
N PHE A 306 1.91 -16.84 3.23
CA PHE A 306 1.70 -17.86 2.20
C PHE A 306 0.23 -18.28 2.25
N ASP A 307 -0.62 -17.39 1.76
CA ASP A 307 -2.05 -17.49 2.01
C ASP A 307 -2.70 -18.52 1.10
N TRP A 308 -3.62 -19.26 1.68
CA TRP A 308 -4.32 -20.36 1.03
C TRP A 308 -5.81 -20.09 0.93
N LYS A 309 -6.42 -20.58 -0.16
CA LYS A 309 -7.87 -20.67 -0.32
C LYS A 309 -8.29 -22.13 -0.40
N ILE A 310 -9.37 -22.50 0.28
CA ILE A 310 -9.95 -23.85 0.21
C ILE A 310 -11.34 -23.74 -0.43
N LEU A 311 -11.56 -24.49 -1.50
CA LEU A 311 -12.88 -24.69 -2.10
C LEU A 311 -13.45 -26.00 -1.57
N GLY A 312 -14.52 -25.90 -0.78
CA GLY A 312 -15.20 -27.03 -0.14
C GLY A 312 -15.98 -27.94 -1.12
N PRO A 313 -16.67 -28.97 -0.61
CA PRO A 313 -17.47 -29.89 -1.43
C PRO A 313 -18.75 -29.26 -2.01
N ASP A 314 -19.18 -28.13 -1.46
CA ASP A 314 -20.43 -27.41 -1.74
C ASP A 314 -20.22 -26.17 -2.62
N VAL A 315 -19.18 -26.18 -3.46
CA VAL A 315 -18.87 -25.06 -4.36
C VAL A 315 -20.08 -24.74 -5.25
N GLN A 316 -20.55 -23.51 -5.09
CA GLN A 316 -21.61 -22.85 -5.85
C GLN A 316 -21.09 -21.52 -6.41
N GLU A 317 -21.77 -20.91 -7.37
CA GLU A 317 -21.35 -19.62 -7.97
C GLU A 317 -19.95 -19.65 -8.59
N VAL A 318 -19.67 -20.66 -9.42
CA VAL A 318 -18.35 -20.93 -10.01
C VAL A 318 -17.75 -19.70 -10.69
N ASP A 319 -18.54 -18.94 -11.43
CA ASP A 319 -18.06 -17.77 -12.17
C ASP A 319 -17.61 -16.65 -11.21
N TYR A 320 -18.35 -16.42 -10.11
CA TYR A 320 -17.95 -15.47 -9.07
C TYR A 320 -16.70 -15.94 -8.32
N ILE A 321 -16.63 -17.22 -7.96
CA ILE A 321 -15.44 -17.79 -7.29
C ILE A 321 -14.21 -17.68 -8.18
N ALA A 322 -14.33 -17.98 -9.47
CA ALA A 322 -13.23 -17.86 -10.42
C ALA A 322 -12.73 -16.40 -10.49
N TRP A 323 -13.64 -15.43 -10.58
CA TRP A 323 -13.29 -14.01 -10.53
C TRP A 323 -12.58 -13.62 -9.22
N VAL A 324 -13.07 -14.05 -8.05
CA VAL A 324 -12.41 -13.78 -6.76
C VAL A 324 -11.03 -14.44 -6.70
N CYS A 325 -10.89 -15.67 -7.19
CA CYS A 325 -9.59 -16.36 -7.24
C CYS A 325 -8.57 -15.61 -8.12
N ASP A 326 -8.99 -15.11 -9.29
CA ASP A 326 -8.15 -14.29 -10.17
C ASP A 326 -7.70 -13.01 -9.46
N GLN A 327 -8.65 -12.29 -8.84
CA GLN A 327 -8.37 -11.05 -8.14
C GLN A 327 -7.47 -11.25 -6.90
N ASP A 328 -7.70 -12.30 -6.11
CA ASP A 328 -6.91 -12.57 -4.91
C ASP A 328 -5.47 -13.00 -5.25
N ALA A 329 -5.27 -13.71 -6.37
CA ALA A 329 -3.96 -14.17 -6.81
C ALA A 329 -3.18 -13.08 -7.55
N TYR A 330 -3.83 -12.33 -8.45
CA TYR A 330 -3.12 -11.52 -9.44
C TYR A 330 -3.37 -10.03 -9.38
N ALA A 331 -4.29 -9.53 -8.54
CA ALA A 331 -4.40 -8.10 -8.31
C ALA A 331 -3.05 -7.54 -7.80
N CYS A 332 -2.63 -6.38 -8.31
CA CYS A 332 -1.30 -5.81 -8.10
C CYS A 332 -0.15 -6.76 -8.53
N SER A 333 -0.42 -7.66 -9.48
CA SER A 333 0.50 -8.72 -9.91
C SER A 333 0.94 -9.63 -8.77
N GLY A 334 0.03 -9.91 -7.82
CA GLY A 334 0.30 -10.74 -6.64
C GLY A 334 1.21 -10.09 -5.60
N GLN A 335 1.58 -8.81 -5.75
CA GLN A 335 2.43 -8.08 -4.80
C GLN A 335 1.64 -7.61 -3.56
N LYS A 336 0.89 -8.52 -2.94
CA LYS A 336 0.17 -8.31 -1.67
C LYS A 336 0.63 -9.35 -0.66
N CYS A 337 0.79 -8.95 0.59
CA CYS A 337 1.09 -9.90 1.67
C CYS A 337 -0.05 -10.89 1.89
N SER A 338 -1.27 -10.53 1.49
CA SER A 338 -2.52 -11.30 1.55
C SER A 338 -2.87 -12.01 0.22
N ALA A 339 -1.96 -12.07 -0.74
CA ALA A 339 -2.23 -12.66 -2.05
C ALA A 339 -2.44 -14.17 -1.94
N GLN A 340 -3.46 -14.69 -2.65
CA GLN A 340 -3.71 -16.12 -2.74
C GLN A 340 -2.52 -16.82 -3.42
N SER A 341 -1.70 -17.48 -2.61
CA SER A 341 -0.50 -18.19 -3.05
C SER A 341 -0.80 -19.63 -3.46
N ILE A 342 -1.87 -20.20 -2.92
CA ILE A 342 -2.30 -21.57 -3.19
C ILE A 342 -3.82 -21.70 -3.08
N VAL A 343 -4.42 -22.53 -3.94
CA VAL A 343 -5.83 -22.92 -3.84
C VAL A 343 -5.95 -24.44 -3.79
N PHE A 344 -6.60 -24.93 -2.74
CA PHE A 344 -6.96 -26.33 -2.56
C PHE A 344 -8.41 -26.54 -3.00
N VAL A 345 -8.64 -27.43 -3.96
CA VAL A 345 -9.97 -27.68 -4.49
C VAL A 345 -10.43 -29.07 -4.11
N HIS A 346 -11.56 -29.17 -3.41
CA HIS A 346 -12.18 -30.45 -3.09
C HIS A 346 -12.51 -31.22 -4.37
N GLU A 347 -12.30 -32.53 -4.37
CA GLU A 347 -12.32 -33.35 -5.60
C GLU A 347 -13.65 -33.28 -6.38
N VAL A 348 -14.77 -33.21 -5.66
CA VAL A 348 -16.12 -33.10 -6.23
C VAL A 348 -16.31 -31.76 -6.98
N SER A 349 -15.57 -30.73 -6.60
CA SER A 349 -15.68 -29.36 -7.13
C SER A 349 -14.74 -29.12 -8.33
N ILE A 350 -13.80 -30.04 -8.59
CA ILE A 350 -12.77 -29.91 -9.64
C ILE A 350 -13.37 -29.86 -11.04
N LEU A 351 -14.37 -30.71 -11.33
CA LEU A 351 -14.89 -30.83 -12.69
C LEU A 351 -15.57 -29.53 -13.14
N TYR A 352 -16.27 -28.86 -12.21
CA TYR A 352 -16.95 -27.59 -12.47
C TYR A 352 -15.98 -26.40 -12.50
N PHE A 353 -14.97 -26.40 -11.62
CA PHE A 353 -14.04 -25.27 -11.49
C PHE A 353 -12.95 -25.27 -12.58
N CYS A 354 -12.28 -26.40 -12.84
CA CYS A 354 -11.14 -26.43 -13.77
C CYS A 354 -11.51 -26.18 -15.24
N ILE A 355 -12.72 -26.56 -15.68
CA ILE A 355 -13.14 -26.36 -17.08
C ILE A 355 -13.37 -24.87 -17.37
N ARG A 356 -13.81 -24.07 -16.39
CA ARG A 356 -14.13 -22.64 -16.57
C ARG A 356 -12.96 -21.72 -16.20
N SER A 357 -12.18 -22.04 -15.17
CA SER A 357 -11.02 -21.23 -14.78
C SER A 357 -9.91 -21.20 -15.85
N LEU A 358 -9.81 -22.24 -16.70
CA LEU A 358 -8.90 -22.25 -17.85
C LEU A 358 -9.31 -21.23 -18.93
N PHE A 359 -10.61 -20.94 -19.09
CA PHE A 359 -11.10 -19.99 -20.08
C PHE A 359 -10.84 -18.54 -19.67
N VAL A 360 -10.96 -18.21 -18.38
CA VAL A 360 -10.68 -16.86 -17.88
C VAL A 360 -9.21 -16.49 -18.10
N VAL A 361 -8.26 -17.40 -17.83
CA VAL A 361 -6.83 -17.15 -18.06
C VAL A 361 -6.50 -17.01 -19.56
N VAL A 362 -7.17 -17.79 -20.43
CA VAL A 362 -6.91 -17.79 -21.89
C VAL A 362 -7.55 -16.59 -22.61
N GLU A 363 -8.76 -16.15 -22.22
CA GLU A 363 -9.39 -14.96 -22.80
C GLU A 363 -8.63 -13.67 -22.45
N TYR A 364 -8.09 -13.58 -21.22
CA TYR A 364 -7.26 -12.43 -20.80
C TYR A 364 -5.91 -12.37 -21.53
N LEU A 365 -5.29 -13.52 -21.84
CA LEU A 365 -4.04 -13.58 -22.61
C LEU A 365 -4.23 -13.12 -24.07
N HIS A 366 -5.39 -13.37 -24.67
CA HIS A 366 -5.71 -12.91 -26.03
C HIS A 366 -5.88 -11.38 -26.10
N PHE A 367 -6.45 -10.76 -25.06
CA PHE A 367 -6.56 -9.30 -24.98
C PHE A 367 -5.20 -8.62 -24.76
N TYR A 368 -4.25 -9.31 -24.11
CA TYR A 368 -2.93 -8.78 -23.73
C TYR A 368 -1.95 -8.62 -24.90
N LEU A 369 -2.08 -9.41 -25.98
CA LEU A 369 -1.19 -9.35 -27.15
C LEU A 369 -1.47 -8.18 -28.10
N ILE A 370 -2.58 -7.43 -27.90
CA ILE A 370 -3.04 -6.41 -28.85
C ILE A 370 -2.79 -4.97 -28.36
N SER A 371 -2.50 -4.71 -27.07
CA SER A 371 -2.40 -3.33 -26.55
C SER A 371 -1.21 -3.13 -25.60
N ALA A 372 -0.12 -2.58 -26.13
CA ALA A 372 1.07 -2.20 -25.37
C ALA A 372 1.01 -0.71 -24.99
N ASN A 373 0.26 -0.32 -23.94
CA ASN A 373 0.45 0.93 -23.20
C ASN A 373 -0.32 0.94 -21.86
N ALA A 374 0.36 1.34 -20.77
CA ALA A 374 -0.14 1.24 -19.39
C ALA A 374 -0.99 2.42 -18.88
N PHE A 375 -1.25 3.43 -19.72
CA PHE A 375 -2.04 4.62 -19.37
C PHE A 375 -3.55 4.46 -19.57
N ASP A 376 -3.99 3.28 -20.01
CA ASP A 376 -5.40 3.03 -20.28
C ASP A 376 -6.18 2.68 -19.01
N LYS A 377 -7.39 3.22 -18.88
CA LYS A 377 -8.25 3.17 -17.68
C LYS A 377 -8.70 1.76 -17.27
N TYR A 378 -8.37 0.76 -18.09
CA TYR A 378 -8.93 -0.60 -18.07
C TYR A 378 -7.89 -1.72 -17.87
N ARG A 379 -6.66 -1.44 -17.38
CA ARG A 379 -5.64 -2.49 -17.21
C ARG A 379 -5.77 -3.29 -15.89
N PRO A 380 -5.74 -4.64 -15.91
CA PRO A 380 -5.81 -5.46 -14.68
C PRO A 380 -4.44 -5.83 -14.06
N LEU A 381 -3.34 -5.85 -14.84
CA LEU A 381 -2.00 -6.35 -14.44
C LEU A 381 -0.89 -5.30 -14.67
N SER A 382 0.11 -5.26 -13.78
CA SER A 382 1.15 -4.21 -13.74
C SER A 382 2.58 -4.78 -13.61
N PRO A 383 3.63 -4.04 -14.02
CA PRO A 383 5.02 -4.48 -13.85
C PRO A 383 5.47 -4.52 -12.38
N PHE A 384 6.49 -5.32 -12.08
CA PHE A 384 7.09 -5.45 -10.76
C PHE A 384 7.98 -4.26 -10.41
N VAL A 385 7.97 -3.81 -9.15
CA VAL A 385 8.63 -2.58 -8.68
C VAL A 385 10.16 -2.70 -8.55
N SER A 386 10.74 -3.91 -8.56
CA SER A 386 12.19 -4.09 -8.46
C SER A 386 12.86 -4.14 -9.83
N GLY A 387 13.86 -3.26 -10.06
CA GLY A 387 14.66 -3.18 -11.29
C GLY A 387 15.57 -4.40 -11.59
N PHE A 388 15.30 -5.55 -10.98
CA PHE A 388 16.01 -6.82 -11.21
C PHE A 388 15.31 -7.73 -12.24
N VAL A 389 14.34 -7.22 -13.00
CA VAL A 389 13.51 -8.03 -13.91
C VAL A 389 13.55 -7.50 -15.35
N HIS A 390 14.74 -7.28 -15.90
CA HIS A 390 14.92 -7.22 -17.36
C HIS A 390 15.31 -8.58 -17.98
N TYR A 391 15.47 -9.64 -17.16
CA TYR A 391 15.88 -10.98 -17.59
C TYR A 391 14.81 -12.08 -17.46
N HIS A 392 13.54 -11.76 -17.18
CA HIS A 392 12.52 -12.76 -16.84
C HIS A 392 11.18 -12.63 -17.58
N GLY A 393 11.18 -12.10 -18.81
CA GLY A 393 10.02 -12.19 -19.71
C GLY A 393 9.58 -13.64 -20.00
N GLN A 394 10.50 -14.60 -19.94
CA GLN A 394 10.20 -16.04 -20.06
C GLN A 394 9.70 -16.68 -18.75
N GLU A 395 9.95 -16.08 -17.58
CA GLU A 395 9.46 -16.63 -16.31
C GLU A 395 8.08 -16.10 -15.91
N LEU A 396 7.66 -14.94 -16.40
CA LEU A 396 6.28 -14.46 -16.22
C LEU A 396 5.27 -15.39 -16.90
N LEU A 397 5.59 -15.87 -18.12
CA LEU A 397 4.81 -16.92 -18.78
C LEU A 397 4.83 -18.21 -17.95
N HIS A 398 5.97 -18.58 -17.35
CA HIS A 398 6.04 -19.75 -16.47
C HIS A 398 5.32 -19.58 -15.13
N PHE A 399 5.24 -18.37 -14.56
CA PHE A 399 4.58 -18.05 -13.29
C PHE A 399 3.07 -18.04 -13.44
N ILE A 400 2.55 -17.39 -14.49
CA ILE A 400 1.12 -17.43 -14.84
C ILE A 400 0.69 -18.88 -15.14
N MET A 401 1.54 -19.66 -15.80
CA MET A 401 1.31 -21.09 -16.08
C MET A 401 1.56 -22.04 -14.88
N ARG A 402 2.08 -21.55 -13.73
CA ARG A 402 2.44 -22.38 -12.55
C ARG A 402 1.51 -22.21 -11.36
N ASN A 403 0.32 -21.62 -11.52
CA ASN A 403 -0.65 -21.65 -10.43
C ASN A 403 -1.01 -23.11 -10.12
N TYR A 404 -0.57 -23.54 -8.94
CA TYR A 404 -0.69 -24.91 -8.51
C TYR A 404 -2.13 -25.13 -8.05
N VAL A 405 -2.94 -25.75 -8.90
CA VAL A 405 -4.20 -26.35 -8.46
C VAL A 405 -3.86 -27.65 -7.74
N PHE A 406 -3.91 -27.63 -6.41
CA PHE A 406 -3.73 -28.84 -5.62
C PHE A 406 -5.07 -29.56 -5.51
N VAL A 407 -5.11 -30.74 -6.12
CA VAL A 407 -6.24 -31.67 -6.05
C VAL A 407 -6.03 -32.55 -4.83
N MET A 408 -6.84 -32.36 -3.79
CA MET A 408 -6.90 -33.27 -2.66
C MET A 408 -7.59 -34.57 -3.13
N LYS A 409 -6.80 -35.57 -3.53
CA LYS A 409 -7.30 -36.90 -3.90
C LYS A 409 -6.89 -37.94 -2.87
N ASN A 410 -7.85 -38.73 -2.41
CA ASN A 410 -7.54 -40.04 -1.85
C ASN A 410 -6.84 -40.90 -2.92
N ALA A 411 -5.74 -41.53 -2.54
CA ALA A 411 -4.87 -42.27 -3.44
C ALA A 411 -5.59 -43.38 -4.22
N LYS A 412 -5.54 -43.35 -5.57
CA LYS A 412 -5.25 -44.49 -6.47
C LYS A 412 -5.35 -44.12 -7.99
N ASN A 413 -4.26 -44.45 -8.70
CA ASN A 413 -4.10 -44.93 -10.09
C ASN A 413 -4.49 -44.11 -11.36
N TYR A 414 -3.42 -43.75 -12.12
CA TYR A 414 -3.19 -43.91 -13.59
C TYR A 414 -3.80 -42.92 -14.63
N PRO A 415 -3.22 -42.80 -15.87
CA PRO A 415 -2.55 -41.56 -16.33
C PRO A 415 -3.17 -40.90 -17.58
N PHE A 416 -2.94 -39.59 -17.77
CA PHE A 416 -3.11 -38.91 -19.06
C PHE A 416 -2.11 -37.74 -19.23
N LYS A 417 -1.57 -37.58 -20.45
CA LYS A 417 -0.54 -36.59 -20.81
C LYS A 417 -1.16 -35.26 -21.24
N GLY A 418 -1.00 -34.25 -20.39
CA GLY A 418 -1.06 -32.81 -20.67
C GLY A 418 -0.34 -32.12 -19.51
N ARG A 419 0.66 -31.26 -19.75
CA ARG A 419 1.50 -30.71 -18.68
C ARG A 419 0.79 -29.58 -17.92
N GLU A 420 -0.14 -29.97 -17.05
CA GLU A 420 -0.43 -29.31 -15.77
C GLU A 420 0.32 -30.08 -14.68
N ALA A 421 0.88 -29.41 -13.67
CA ALA A 421 1.44 -30.10 -12.51
C ALA A 421 0.30 -30.60 -11.60
N ARG A 422 -0.41 -31.65 -12.03
CA ARG A 422 -1.35 -32.39 -11.19
C ARG A 422 -0.57 -33.34 -10.28
N ASN A 423 -0.95 -33.39 -9.00
CA ASN A 423 -0.39 -34.27 -7.95
C ASN A 423 1.08 -34.00 -7.60
N ILE A 424 1.34 -32.97 -6.79
CA ILE A 424 2.60 -32.88 -6.04
C ILE A 424 2.36 -33.53 -4.66
N PRO A 425 3.12 -34.56 -4.27
CA PRO A 425 3.02 -35.14 -2.93
C PRO A 425 3.31 -34.09 -1.85
N LEU A 426 2.52 -34.09 -0.77
CA LEU A 426 2.69 -33.22 0.40
C LEU A 426 4.03 -33.41 1.13
N ASP A 427 4.83 -34.41 0.75
CA ASP A 427 6.16 -34.67 1.32
C ASP A 427 7.29 -33.90 0.61
N CYS A 428 6.94 -32.87 -0.16
CA CYS A 428 7.94 -31.94 -0.65
C CYS A 428 8.27 -30.96 0.47
N LYS A 429 9.47 -31.06 1.05
CA LYS A 429 10.21 -29.91 1.59
C LYS A 429 10.49 -28.90 0.47
N THR A 430 9.46 -28.40 -0.21
CA THR A 430 9.50 -27.10 -0.86
C THR A 430 9.56 -26.11 0.30
N LYS A 431 10.78 -25.88 0.84
CA LYS A 431 11.05 -24.99 1.98
C LYS A 431 10.03 -23.85 2.03
N ASP A 432 9.37 -23.68 3.16
CA ASP A 432 8.42 -22.63 3.55
C ASP A 432 8.93 -21.24 3.16
N ASN A 433 8.88 -20.93 1.88
CA ASN A 433 9.33 -19.68 1.31
C ASN A 433 8.08 -19.04 0.74
N THR A 434 7.67 -17.92 1.34
CA THR A 434 6.86 -16.91 0.66
C THR A 434 7.45 -16.69 -0.74
N LEU A 435 6.74 -17.14 -1.76
CA LEU A 435 7.13 -16.98 -3.15
C LEU A 435 6.73 -15.58 -3.58
N LEU A 436 7.54 -14.59 -3.18
CA LEU A 436 7.54 -13.30 -3.88
C LEU A 436 8.26 -13.42 -5.25
N PHE A 437 9.06 -14.48 -5.49
CA PHE A 437 9.66 -14.88 -6.78
C PHE A 437 10.04 -16.38 -6.77
N PRO A 438 10.10 -17.10 -7.93
CA PRO A 438 10.41 -18.54 -7.99
C PRO A 438 11.89 -18.90 -7.72
N LYS A 439 12.09 -20.02 -7.00
CA LYS A 439 13.40 -20.62 -6.66
C LYS A 439 14.10 -21.23 -7.88
N THR A 440 15.11 -20.55 -8.39
CA THR A 440 16.41 -21.16 -8.68
C THR A 440 17.49 -20.19 -8.20
N TRP A 441 18.71 -20.67 -7.95
CA TRP A 441 19.92 -19.97 -7.45
C TRP A 441 20.33 -20.25 -6.00
N SER A 442 21.55 -20.77 -5.89
CA SER A 442 22.25 -21.17 -4.68
C SER A 442 22.76 -19.95 -3.89
N PRO A 443 22.91 -20.08 -2.55
CA PRO A 443 23.19 -18.97 -1.66
C PRO A 443 24.69 -18.70 -1.59
N GLN A 444 25.23 -17.73 -2.32
CA GLN A 444 26.61 -17.27 -2.02
C GLN A 444 27.01 -15.85 -2.43
N LYS A 445 26.18 -15.04 -3.10
CA LYS A 445 26.54 -13.63 -3.38
C LYS A 445 25.26 -12.81 -3.48
N LEU A 446 24.83 -12.14 -2.41
CA LEU A 446 23.81 -11.06 -2.40
C LEU A 446 23.66 -10.45 -0.99
N CYS A 447 24.78 -10.14 -0.35
CA CYS A 447 24.86 -9.21 0.78
C CYS A 447 25.91 -8.15 0.43
N SER A 448 25.44 -7.06 -0.18
CA SER A 448 26.09 -5.76 -0.25
C SER A 448 25.01 -4.70 -0.37
#